data_AF-A0A2N2FRG6-F1
#
_entry.id   AF-A0A2N2FRG6-F1
#
_cell.length_a   1.000
_cell.length_b   1.000
_cell.length_c   1.000
_cell.angle_alpha   90.00
_cell.angle_beta   90.00
_cell.angle_gamma   90.00
#
_symmetry.space_group_name_H-M   'P 1'
#
loop_
_entity.id
_entity.type
_entity.pdbx_description
1 polymer ?
#
loop_
_entity_poly.entity_id
_entity_poly.type
_entity_poly.pdbx_seq_one_letter_code
_entity_poly.pdbx_strand_id
1 'polypeptide(L)'
;MRNNTYFASIYLTRDGQTYAIDARPSDAIALALRAQASIFVEESVLEKSRNIDVGMKLTDIDKFKEDKIKEFLENLSAEDFGKYKM
;
A
#
# COMPACT_ATOMS: atom_id res chain seq x y z
N MET A 1 1.24 -14.43 -1.44
CA MET A 1 2.37 -14.07 -2.33
C MET A 1 2.94 -15.34 -2.94
N ARG A 2 3.20 -15.36 -4.25
CA ARG A 2 3.85 -16.47 -4.96
C ARG A 2 4.93 -15.87 -5.86
N ASN A 3 6.14 -16.41 -5.85
CA ASN A 3 7.26 -15.94 -6.70
C ASN A 3 7.46 -14.42 -6.65
N ASN A 4 7.51 -13.84 -5.45
CA ASN A 4 7.64 -12.39 -5.22
C ASN A 4 6.50 -11.54 -5.82
N THR A 5 5.37 -12.15 -6.17
CA THR A 5 4.17 -11.48 -6.70
C THR A 5 3.09 -11.47 -5.63
N TYR A 6 2.63 -10.27 -5.29
CA TYR A 6 1.47 -10.05 -4.41
C TYR A 6 0.17 -10.19 -5.22
N PHE A 7 -0.87 -10.66 -4.56
CA PHE A 7 -2.21 -10.87 -5.12
C PHE A 7 -3.21 -10.14 -4.22
N ALA A 8 -4.31 -9.66 -4.80
CA ALA A 8 -5.37 -9.02 -4.06
C ALA A 8 -6.74 -9.45 -4.62
N SER A 9 -7.77 -9.33 -3.79
CA SER A 9 -9.14 -9.52 -4.25
C SER A 9 -10.00 -8.37 -3.72
N ILE A 10 -10.88 -7.85 -4.58
CA ILE A 10 -11.86 -6.84 -4.22
C ILE A 10 -13.15 -7.56 -3.86
N TYR A 11 -13.67 -7.29 -2.67
CA TYR A 11 -14.95 -7.82 -2.21
C TYR A 11 -16.04 -6.77 -2.41
N LEU A 12 -17.07 -7.11 -3.18
CA LEU A 12 -18.23 -6.26 -3.44
C LEU A 12 -19.48 -6.91 -2.89
N THR A 13 -20.32 -6.13 -2.21
CA THR A 13 -21.64 -6.58 -1.79
C THR A 13 -22.69 -5.99 -2.71
N ARG A 14 -23.47 -6.85 -3.37
CA ARG A 14 -24.57 -6.46 -4.24
C ARG A 14 -25.75 -7.41 -4.01
N ASP A 15 -26.95 -6.85 -3.81
CA ASP A 15 -28.18 -7.62 -3.62
C ASP A 15 -28.07 -8.67 -2.48
N GLY A 16 -27.35 -8.32 -1.42
CA GLY A 16 -27.09 -9.21 -0.26
C GLY A 16 -26.07 -10.32 -0.51
N GLN A 17 -25.46 -10.38 -1.69
CA GLN A 17 -24.44 -11.36 -2.06
C GLN A 17 -23.05 -10.71 -2.14
N THR A 18 -22.04 -11.45 -1.69
CA THR A 18 -20.64 -11.03 -1.76
C THR A 18 -19.97 -11.64 -2.98
N TYR A 19 -19.31 -10.79 -3.77
CA TYR A 19 -18.54 -11.16 -4.95
C TYR A 19 -17.07 -10.89 -4.69
N ALA A 20 -16.22 -11.87 -4.99
CA ALA A 20 -14.77 -11.72 -4.96
C ALA A 20 -14.26 -11.55 -6.39
N ILE A 21 -13.54 -10.45 -6.64
CA ILE A 21 -12.95 -10.13 -7.94
C ILE A 21 -11.43 -10.16 -7.79
N ASP A 22 -10.77 -10.99 -8.60
CA ASP A 22 -9.30 -11.02 -8.66
C ASP A 22 -8.77 -9.68 -9.20
N ALA A 23 -7.78 -9.12 -8.51
CA ALA A 23 -7.25 -7.80 -8.84
C ALA A 23 -5.75 -7.73 -8.54
N ARG A 24 -5.04 -6.90 -9.33
CA ARG A 24 -3.67 -6.54 -8.94
C ARG A 24 -3.72 -5.69 -7.66
N PRO A 25 -2.75 -5.84 -6.75
CA PRO A 25 -2.70 -5.06 -5.51
C PRO A 25 -2.77 -3.55 -5.72
N SER A 26 -2.11 -3.02 -6.76
CA SER A 26 -2.16 -1.58 -7.09
C SER A 26 -3.58 -1.07 -7.35
N ASP A 27 -4.37 -1.85 -8.09
CA ASP A 27 -5.72 -1.48 -8.50
C ASP A 27 -6.68 -1.59 -7.31
N ALA A 28 -6.54 -2.65 -6.50
CA ALA A 28 -7.32 -2.86 -5.29
C ALA A 28 -7.10 -1.75 -4.26
N ILE A 29 -5.85 -1.36 -4.01
CA ILE A 29 -5.51 -0.24 -3.09
C ILE A 29 -6.07 1.08 -3.64
N ALA A 30 -5.87 1.36 -4.92
CA ALA A 30 -6.34 2.57 -5.57
C ALA A 30 -7.88 2.71 -5.48
N LEU A 31 -8.62 1.61 -5.66
CA LEU A 31 -10.06 1.61 -5.55
C LEU A 31 -10.52 1.76 -4.09
N ALA A 32 -9.89 1.04 -3.17
CA ALA A 32 -10.22 1.10 -1.74
C ALA A 32 -10.05 2.53 -1.19
N LEU A 33 -8.97 3.22 -1.56
CA LEU A 33 -8.74 4.61 -1.15
C LEU A 33 -9.82 5.56 -1.68
N ARG A 34 -10.21 5.43 -2.97
CA ARG A 34 -11.25 6.27 -3.59
C ARG A 34 -12.63 6.00 -3.02
N ALA A 35 -12.92 4.75 -2.70
CA ALA A 35 -14.20 4.31 -2.13
C ALA A 35 -14.24 4.42 -0.60
N GLN A 36 -13.15 4.83 0.05
CA GLN A 36 -12.99 4.81 1.52
C GLN A 36 -13.30 3.44 2.13
N ALA A 37 -12.93 2.37 1.43
CA ALA A 37 -13.15 1.00 1.87
C ALA A 37 -11.97 0.51 2.74
N SER A 38 -12.27 -0.37 3.69
CA SER A 38 -11.27 -1.03 4.52
C SER A 38 -10.34 -1.92 3.69
N ILE A 39 -9.05 -1.87 3.98
CA ILE A 39 -8.03 -2.73 3.37
C ILE A 39 -7.60 -3.77 4.40
N PHE A 40 -7.65 -5.03 4.01
CA PHE A 40 -7.22 -6.16 4.83
C PHE A 40 -6.03 -6.85 4.18
N VAL A 41 -5.12 -7.35 5.00
CA VAL A 41 -3.92 -8.07 4.57
C VAL A 41 -3.76 -9.31 5.44
N GLU A 42 -3.46 -10.44 4.80
CA GLU A 42 -3.11 -11.68 5.49
C GLU A 42 -1.84 -11.50 6.34
N GLU A 43 -1.86 -11.99 7.58
CA GLU A 43 -0.74 -11.84 8.52
C GLU A 43 0.56 -12.44 7.95
N SER A 44 0.46 -13.60 7.30
CA SER A 44 1.60 -14.25 6.62
C SER A 44 2.24 -13.41 5.52
N VAL A 45 1.50 -12.47 4.93
CA VAL A 45 2.01 -11.53 3.92
C VAL A 45 2.75 -10.39 4.61
N LEU A 46 2.21 -9.87 5.73
CA LEU A 46 2.86 -8.85 6.56
C LEU A 46 4.20 -9.33 7.14
N GLU A 47 4.24 -10.55 7.66
CA GLU A 47 5.48 -11.14 8.21
C GLU A 47 6.58 -11.27 7.14
N LYS A 48 6.20 -11.62 5.92
CA LYS A 48 7.14 -11.76 4.80
C LYS A 48 7.58 -10.41 4.25
N SER A 49 6.68 -9.43 4.19
CA SER A 49 7.00 -8.07 3.73
C SER A 49 7.82 -7.27 4.73
N ARG A 50 7.78 -7.60 6.03
CA ARG A 50 8.64 -6.98 7.05
C ARG A 50 10.15 -7.12 6.79
N ASN A 51 10.55 -8.09 5.97
CA ASN A 51 11.95 -8.31 5.58
C ASN A 51 12.33 -7.60 4.27
N ILE A 52 11.38 -6.94 3.61
CA ILE A 52 11.60 -6.14 2.39
C ILE A 52 11.61 -4.69 2.84
N ASP A 53 12.80 -4.10 2.93
CA ASP A 53 13.07 -2.74 3.38
C ASP A 53 12.05 -1.70 2.90
N VAL A 54 11.22 -1.24 3.84
CA VAL A 54 11.22 0.18 4.14
C VAL A 54 12.00 0.26 5.44
N GLY A 55 13.21 0.84 5.41
CA GLY A 55 14.19 0.88 6.50
C GLY A 55 13.76 1.68 7.74
N MET A 56 12.56 1.41 8.25
CA MET A 56 12.04 1.89 9.51
C MET A 56 11.57 0.66 10.29
N LYS A 57 12.43 0.23 11.23
CA LYS A 57 11.93 -0.46 12.42
C LYS A 57 10.78 0.39 12.96
N LEU A 58 9.58 -0.18 12.98
CA LEU A 58 8.37 0.46 13.52
C LEU A 58 8.54 0.94 14.97
N THR A 59 9.60 0.49 15.66
CA THR A 59 10.01 0.95 16.99
C THR A 59 10.64 2.34 17.03
N ASP A 60 11.05 2.91 15.89
CA ASP A 60 11.76 4.20 15.81
C ASP A 60 10.90 5.36 15.26
N ILE A 61 9.65 5.10 14.85
CA ILE A 61 8.77 6.10 14.20
C ILE A 61 8.27 7.17 15.18
N ASP A 62 8.22 6.90 16.47
CA ASP A 62 7.71 7.85 17.46
C ASP A 62 8.70 8.96 17.83
N LYS A 63 9.98 8.89 17.42
CA LYS A 63 11.01 9.85 17.85
C LYS A 63 11.58 10.78 16.78
N PHE A 64 11.32 10.58 15.48
CA PHE A 64 12.04 11.31 14.41
C PHE A 64 11.16 11.78 13.25
N LYS A 65 9.86 12.00 13.50
CA LYS A 65 8.85 12.13 12.44
C LYS A 65 8.85 13.46 11.67
N GLU A 66 9.50 14.53 12.12
CA GLU A 66 9.42 15.81 11.39
C GLU A 66 10.66 16.07 10.52
N ASP A 67 11.86 16.00 11.09
CA ASP A 67 13.08 16.38 10.37
C ASP A 67 13.41 15.43 9.23
N LYS A 68 13.22 14.12 9.42
CA LYS A 68 13.44 13.13 8.35
C LYS A 68 12.40 13.20 7.24
N ILE A 69 11.16 13.58 7.56
CA ILE A 69 10.11 13.75 6.54
C ILE A 69 10.40 15.02 5.73
N LYS A 70 10.86 16.11 6.37
CA LYS A 70 11.31 17.31 5.66
C LYS A 70 12.48 17.03 4.73
N GLU A 71 13.52 16.36 5.22
CA GLU A 71 14.70 16.01 4.41
C GLU A 71 14.34 15.10 3.22
N PHE A 72 13.40 14.17 3.41
CA PHE A 72 12.89 13.31 2.34
C PHE A 72 12.07 14.10 1.30
N LEU A 73 11.24 15.06 1.72
CA LEU A 73 10.48 15.92 0.82
C LEU A 73 11.36 16.93 0.08
N GLU A 74 12.42 17.42 0.72
CA GLU A 74 13.38 18.37 0.14
C GLU A 74 14.28 17.71 -0.91
N ASN A 75 14.57 16.41 -0.76
CA ASN A 75 15.36 15.65 -1.73
C ASN A 75 14.52 15.03 -2.87
N LEU A 76 13.20 15.21 -2.89
CA LEU A 76 12.36 14.71 -3.96
C LEU A 76 12.43 15.63 -5.19
N SER A 77 12.83 15.07 -6.33
CA SER A 77 12.91 15.81 -7.59
C SER A 77 11.55 15.85 -8.31
N ALA A 78 11.34 16.83 -9.18
CA ALA A 78 10.12 16.92 -9.99
C ALA A 78 9.92 15.68 -10.90
N GLU A 79 11.00 14.99 -11.26
CA GLU A 79 10.96 13.70 -11.96
C GLU A 79 10.39 12.54 -11.10
N ASP A 80 10.59 12.54 -9.77
CA ASP A 80 10.12 11.49 -8.86
C ASP A 80 8.60 11.48 -8.68
N PHE A 81 7.94 12.62 -8.94
CA PHE A 81 6.49 12.71 -8.88
C PHE A 81 5.79 12.02 -10.06
N GLY A 82 6.54 11.58 -11.08
CA GLY A 82 6.02 10.89 -12.25
C GLY A 82 5.09 11.77 -13.09
N LYS A 83 5.29 11.81 -14.41
CA LYS A 83 4.40 12.55 -15.32
C LYS A 83 3.00 11.92 -15.29
N TYR A 84 2.12 12.46 -14.46
CA TYR A 84 0.68 12.23 -14.53
C TYR A 84 0.18 12.87 -15.83
N LYS A 85 0.21 12.10 -16.93
CA LYS A 85 -0.54 12.46 -18.13
C LYS A 85 -2.01 12.18 -17.85
N MET A 86 -2.82 13.24 -17.88
CA MET A 86 -4.26 13.13 -18.17
C MET A 86 -4.48 12.41 -19.49
#